data_AF-A0A350MQE4-F1
#
_entry.id   AF-A0A350MQE4-F1
#
_cell.length_a   1.000
_cell.length_b   1.000
_cell.length_c   1.000
_cell.angle_alpha   90.00
_cell.angle_beta   90.00
_cell.angle_gamma   90.00
#
_symmetry.space_group_name_H-M   'P 1'
#
loop_
_entity.id
_entity.type
_entity.pdbx_description
1 polymer ?
#
loop_
_entity_poly.entity_id
_entity_poly.type
_entity_poly.pdbx_seq_one_letter_code
_entity_poly.pdbx_strand_id
1 'polypeptide(L)'
;MMKVVVTYKTSDKEKEFIKNTLNNEATVYFIDEYSDKEATNLIQQADVLLSWNPSREGINKNKLSLNHVKFMQLLSAGYDHVQLEDFPTALKIAANQGAYAEPMAEHVVAMLLALNK
;
A
#
# COMPACT_ATOMS: atom_id res chain seq x y z
N MET A 1 0.74 21.04 0.35
CA MET A 1 -0.14 19.94 0.80
C MET A 1 0.43 18.66 0.23
N MET A 2 0.60 17.61 1.05
CA MET A 2 1.26 16.37 0.66
C MET A 2 0.39 15.59 -0.34
N LYS A 3 1.01 14.94 -1.33
CA LYS A 3 0.28 14.06 -2.26
C LYS A 3 0.41 12.60 -1.84
N VAL A 4 -0.71 11.97 -1.52
CA VAL A 4 -0.81 10.55 -1.19
C VAL A 4 -1.48 9.83 -2.36
N VAL A 5 -0.85 8.79 -2.88
CA VAL A 5 -1.44 7.96 -3.96
C VAL A 5 -1.69 6.56 -3.42
N VAL A 6 -2.94 6.11 -3.54
CA VAL A 6 -3.39 4.76 -3.23
C VAL A 6 -3.24 3.90 -4.49
N THR A 7 -2.38 2.89 -4.42
CA THR A 7 -1.91 2.14 -5.60
C THR A 7 -2.56 0.77 -5.76
N TYR A 8 -3.52 0.44 -4.91
CA TYR A 8 -4.33 -0.77 -5.02
C TYR A 8 -5.80 -0.41 -5.29
N LYS A 9 -6.56 -1.38 -5.78
CA LYS A 9 -7.99 -1.21 -6.03
C LYS A 9 -8.74 -1.09 -4.71
N THR A 10 -9.48 -0.01 -4.52
CA THR A 10 -10.22 0.28 -3.29
C THR A 10 -11.72 0.19 -3.52
N SER A 11 -12.46 -0.25 -2.50
CA SER A 11 -13.92 -0.11 -2.45
C SER A 11 -14.33 1.33 -2.12
N ASP A 12 -15.55 1.72 -2.46
CA ASP A 12 -16.05 3.08 -2.20
C ASP A 12 -15.99 3.45 -0.71
N LYS A 13 -16.27 2.49 0.18
CA LYS A 13 -16.17 2.68 1.64
C LYS A 13 -14.73 2.97 2.09
N GLU A 14 -13.75 2.25 1.52
CA GLU A 14 -12.34 2.48 1.83
C GLU A 14 -11.88 3.85 1.32
N LYS A 15 -12.31 4.23 0.11
CA LYS A 15 -12.01 5.55 -0.46
C LYS A 15 -12.51 6.67 0.45
N GLU A 16 -13.76 6.59 0.88
CA GLU A 16 -14.37 7.56 1.80
C GLU A 16 -13.60 7.62 3.13
N PHE A 17 -13.30 6.46 3.72
CA PHE A 17 -12.54 6.39 4.97
C PHE A 17 -11.14 7.02 4.85
N ILE A 18 -10.39 6.68 3.81
CA ILE A 18 -9.04 7.21 3.59
C ILE A 18 -9.08 8.72 3.32
N LYS A 19 -10.01 9.19 2.47
CA LYS A 19 -10.20 10.62 2.20
C LYS A 19 -10.52 11.38 3.47
N ASN A 20 -11.48 10.92 4.27
CA ASN A 20 -11.88 11.58 5.51
C ASN A 20 -10.77 11.61 6.56
N THR A 21 -9.99 10.52 6.65
CA THR A 21 -8.87 10.42 7.61
C THR A 21 -7.73 11.38 7.28
N LEU A 22 -7.45 11.60 5.99
CA LEU A 22 -6.30 12.38 5.53
C LEU A 22 -6.64 13.80 5.06
N ASN A 23 -7.92 14.19 5.04
CA ASN A 23 -8.44 15.39 4.38
C ASN A 23 -7.71 16.70 4.75
N ASN A 24 -7.24 16.83 5.98
CA ASN A 24 -6.59 18.06 6.46
C ASN A 24 -5.07 18.09 6.21
N GLU A 25 -4.45 16.94 5.95
CA GLU A 25 -2.98 16.80 5.89
C GLU A 25 -2.48 16.52 4.47
N ALA A 26 -3.30 15.85 3.65
CA ALA A 26 -2.91 15.39 2.32
C ALA A 26 -4.05 15.41 1.31
N THR A 27 -3.68 15.57 0.04
CA THR A 27 -4.56 15.31 -1.09
C THR A 27 -4.37 13.84 -1.50
N VAL A 28 -5.46 13.07 -1.45
CA VAL A 28 -5.45 11.64 -1.74
C VAL A 28 -5.96 11.37 -3.16
N TYR A 29 -5.20 10.58 -3.91
CA TYR A 29 -5.54 10.11 -5.26
C TYR A 29 -5.61 8.59 -5.27
N PHE A 30 -6.55 8.04 -6.04
CA PHE A 30 -6.77 6.59 -6.15
C PHE A 30 -6.50 6.17 -7.59
N ILE A 31 -5.53 5.30 -7.83
CA ILE A 31 -5.12 4.97 -9.21
C ILE A 31 -6.24 4.30 -10.02
N ASP A 32 -7.20 3.67 -9.35
CA ASP A 32 -8.34 3.00 -9.98
C ASP A 32 -9.36 3.96 -10.61
N GLU A 33 -9.21 5.27 -10.37
CA GLU A 33 -10.01 6.34 -11.00
C GLU A 33 -9.36 6.91 -12.26
N TYR A 34 -8.15 6.47 -12.62
CA TYR A 34 -7.35 7.03 -13.69
C TYR A 34 -6.95 5.99 -14.73
N SER A 35 -6.65 6.42 -15.95
CA SER A 35 -6.03 5.55 -16.95
C SER A 35 -4.60 5.18 -16.55
N ASP A 36 -4.05 4.08 -17.06
CA ASP A 36 -2.69 3.61 -16.73
C ASP A 36 -1.62 4.70 -16.90
N LYS A 37 -1.76 5.54 -17.93
CA LYS A 37 -0.82 6.63 -18.23
C LYS A 37 -0.91 7.76 -17.19
N GLU A 38 -2.13 8.11 -16.77
CA GLU A 38 -2.36 9.13 -15.75
C GLU A 38 -1.96 8.62 -14.36
N ALA A 39 -2.30 7.38 -14.03
CA ALA A 39 -1.88 6.72 -12.79
C ALA A 39 -0.35 6.68 -12.68
N THR A 40 0.35 6.33 -13.75
CA THR A 40 1.82 6.37 -13.82
C THR A 40 2.37 7.75 -13.47
N ASN A 41 1.81 8.80 -14.08
CA ASN A 41 2.24 10.17 -13.83
C ASN A 41 1.94 10.62 -12.39
N LEU A 42 0.79 10.21 -11.83
CA LEU A 42 0.42 10.47 -10.44
C LEU A 42 1.40 9.82 -9.47
N ILE A 43 1.73 8.54 -9.67
CA ILE A 43 2.69 7.80 -8.82
C ILE A 43 4.06 8.48 -8.83
N GLN A 44 4.55 8.91 -9.99
CA GLN A 44 5.85 9.58 -10.11
C GLN A 44 5.92 10.95 -9.43
N GLN A 45 4.77 11.60 -9.23
CA GLN A 45 4.65 12.89 -8.54
C GLN A 45 4.18 12.77 -7.09
N ALA A 46 4.04 11.54 -6.57
CA ALA A 46 3.55 11.31 -5.22
C ALA A 46 4.65 11.60 -4.17
N ASP A 47 4.27 12.20 -3.05
CA ASP A 47 5.15 12.25 -1.87
C ASP A 47 5.10 10.91 -1.13
N VAL A 48 3.93 10.30 -1.07
CA VAL A 48 3.64 9.07 -0.31
C VAL A 48 2.82 8.08 -1.14
N LEU A 49 3.18 6.81 -1.05
CA LEU A 49 2.41 5.69 -1.63
C LEU A 49 1.74 4.86 -0.53
N LEU A 50 0.45 4.57 -0.70
CA LEU A 50 -0.29 3.58 0.07
C LEU A 50 -0.50 2.34 -0.80
N SER A 51 0.23 1.27 -0.49
CA SER A 51 0.31 0.08 -1.34
C SER A 51 -0.07 -1.18 -0.57
N TRP A 52 -0.64 -2.17 -1.27
CA TRP A 52 -0.93 -3.48 -0.70
C TRP A 52 0.19 -4.47 -1.04
N ASN A 53 0.53 -4.55 -2.32
CA ASN A 53 1.62 -5.33 -2.88
C ASN A 53 2.24 -4.57 -4.08
N PRO A 54 3.27 -3.75 -3.83
CA PRO A 54 3.88 -2.90 -4.85
C PRO A 54 4.29 -3.63 -6.13
N SER A 55 4.81 -4.86 -6.02
CA SER A 55 5.25 -5.64 -7.18
C SER A 55 4.08 -6.05 -8.09
N ARG A 56 2.93 -6.42 -7.50
CA ARG A 56 1.71 -6.73 -8.27
C ARG A 56 1.04 -5.49 -8.84
N GLU A 57 1.21 -4.36 -8.17
CA GLU A 57 0.72 -3.05 -8.60
C GLU A 57 1.63 -2.39 -9.67
N GLY A 58 2.71 -3.07 -10.06
CA GLY A 58 3.62 -2.60 -11.11
C GLY A 58 4.60 -1.51 -10.66
N ILE A 59 4.75 -1.32 -9.34
CA ILE A 59 5.63 -0.32 -8.76
C ILE A 59 7.04 -0.90 -8.64
N ASN A 60 7.94 -0.44 -9.52
CA ASN A 60 9.37 -0.67 -9.38
C ASN A 60 10.17 0.48 -10.01
N LYS A 61 11.44 0.65 -9.61
CA LYS A 61 12.36 1.66 -10.12
C LYS A 61 12.69 1.50 -11.61
N ASN A 62 12.49 0.30 -12.17
CA ASN A 62 12.79 0.00 -13.58
C ASN A 62 11.68 0.52 -14.52
N LYS A 63 10.44 0.65 -14.03
CA LYS A 63 9.27 1.12 -14.79
C LYS A 63 8.88 2.54 -14.42
N LEU A 64 9.12 2.95 -13.18
CA LEU A 64 8.67 4.23 -12.63
C LEU A 64 9.84 4.98 -12.01
N SER A 65 9.89 6.30 -12.24
CA SER A 65 10.78 7.17 -11.47
C SER A 65 10.18 7.39 -10.08
N LEU A 66 10.78 6.76 -9.06
CA LEU A 66 10.31 6.86 -7.66
C LEU A 66 11.12 7.86 -6.83
N ASN A 67 11.95 8.69 -7.48
CA ASN A 67 12.86 9.61 -6.79
C ASN A 67 12.15 10.71 -6.00
N HIS A 68 10.88 11.01 -6.34
CA HIS A 68 10.07 11.98 -5.62
C HIS A 68 9.37 11.38 -4.39
N VAL A 69 9.17 10.05 -4.39
CA VAL A 69 8.46 9.35 -3.33
C VAL A 69 9.36 9.25 -2.11
N LYS A 70 8.89 9.81 -1.00
CA LYS A 70 9.65 9.86 0.26
C LYS A 70 9.29 8.72 1.20
N PHE A 71 8.06 8.21 1.08
CA PHE A 71 7.53 7.19 1.97
C PHE A 71 6.55 6.26 1.25
N MET A 72 6.61 4.98 1.58
CA MET A 72 5.63 3.98 1.17
C MET A 72 5.11 3.25 2.40
N GLN A 73 3.81 3.29 2.60
CA GLN A 73 3.12 2.54 3.65
C GLN A 73 2.47 1.31 3.02
N LEU A 74 2.90 0.13 3.47
CA LEU A 74 2.29 -1.14 3.14
C LEU A 74 1.13 -1.43 4.10
N LEU A 75 0.00 -1.84 3.54
CA LEU A 75 -1.16 -2.27 4.32
C LEU A 75 -1.06 -3.74 4.75
N SER A 76 -0.18 -4.50 4.11
CA SER A 76 0.07 -5.90 4.42
C SER A 76 0.78 -6.06 5.78
N ALA A 77 0.50 -7.19 6.44
CA ALA A 77 1.05 -7.54 7.74
C ALA A 77 2.58 -7.74 7.72
N GLY A 78 3.12 -8.15 6.57
CA GLY A 78 4.54 -8.45 6.38
C GLY A 78 5.02 -7.91 5.04
N TYR A 79 6.31 -7.62 4.97
CA TYR A 79 6.97 -7.09 3.77
C TYR A 79 7.80 -8.15 3.04
N ASP A 80 7.72 -9.44 3.44
CA ASP A 80 8.57 -10.53 2.91
C ASP A 80 8.44 -10.72 1.39
N HIS A 81 7.31 -10.29 0.82
CA HIS A 81 7.04 -10.35 -0.61
C HIS A 81 7.52 -9.11 -1.38
N VAL A 82 8.02 -8.08 -0.70
CA VAL A 82 8.48 -6.83 -1.29
C VAL A 82 9.95 -6.96 -1.66
N GLN A 83 10.24 -6.88 -2.96
CA GLN A 83 11.61 -6.86 -3.46
C GLN A 83 12.23 -5.48 -3.19
N LEU A 84 12.84 -5.28 -2.03
CA LEU A 84 13.38 -3.98 -1.61
C LEU A 84 14.39 -3.40 -2.62
N GLU A 85 15.09 -4.26 -3.35
CA GLU A 85 16.02 -3.89 -4.42
C GLU A 85 15.33 -3.13 -5.57
N ASP A 86 14.02 -3.29 -5.77
CA ASP A 86 13.24 -2.59 -6.78
C ASP A 86 12.95 -1.12 -6.40
N PHE A 87 13.35 -0.67 -5.22
CA PHE A 87 13.07 0.68 -4.72
C PHE A 87 14.36 1.51 -4.51
N PRO A 88 14.28 2.86 -4.59
CA PRO A 88 15.39 3.72 -4.24
C PRO A 88 15.80 3.52 -2.77
N THR A 89 17.10 3.50 -2.48
CA THR A 89 17.61 3.32 -1.10
C THR A 89 17.15 4.41 -0.12
N ALA A 90 16.84 5.60 -0.64
CA ALA A 90 16.34 6.72 0.14
C ALA A 90 14.84 6.61 0.49
N LEU A 91 14.09 5.70 -0.17
CA LEU A 91 12.67 5.50 0.09
C LEU A 91 12.49 4.77 1.41
N LYS A 92 11.74 5.39 2.33
CA LYS A 92 11.34 4.72 3.58
C LYS A 92 10.09 3.86 3.32
N ILE A 93 10.16 2.59 3.69
CA ILE A 93 9.05 1.64 3.55
C ILE A 93 8.64 1.18 4.95
N ALA A 94 7.36 1.29 5.28
CA ALA A 94 6.77 0.78 6.51
C ALA A 94 5.73 -0.30 6.20
N ALA A 95 5.54 -1.26 7.10
CA ALA A 95 4.53 -2.30 6.99
C ALA A 95 3.64 -2.33 8.23
N ASN A 96 2.44 -2.89 8.10
CA ASN A 96 1.46 -2.95 9.18
C ASN A 96 1.68 -4.19 10.06
N GLN A 97 2.90 -4.35 10.58
CA GLN A 97 3.24 -5.50 11.41
C GLN A 97 2.34 -5.59 12.64
N GLY A 98 1.79 -6.78 12.87
CA GLY A 98 0.89 -7.06 14.00
C GLY A 98 -0.59 -6.78 13.75
N ALA A 99 -0.97 -6.09 12.66
CA ALA A 99 -2.38 -5.77 12.39
C ALA A 99 -3.30 -6.98 12.21
N TYR A 100 -2.72 -8.14 11.90
CA TYR A 100 -3.45 -9.39 11.72
C TYR A 100 -3.12 -10.43 12.80
N ALA A 101 -2.42 -10.06 13.89
CA ALA A 101 -2.02 -11.03 14.91
C ALA A 101 -3.24 -11.72 15.57
N GLU A 102 -4.26 -10.94 15.91
CA GLU A 102 -5.50 -11.44 16.52
C GLU A 102 -6.30 -12.37 15.59
N PRO A 103 -6.68 -11.97 14.36
CA PRO A 103 -7.40 -12.88 13.45
C PRO A 103 -6.57 -14.12 13.07
N MET A 104 -5.23 -14.02 13.05
CA MET A 104 -4.36 -15.19 12.85
C MET A 104 -4.39 -16.13 14.05
N ALA A 105 -4.41 -15.62 15.28
CA ALA A 105 -4.54 -16.45 16.48
C ALA A 105 -5.87 -17.22 16.48
N GLU A 106 -6.97 -16.55 16.14
CA GLU A 106 -8.29 -17.19 15.99
C GLU A 106 -8.27 -18.29 14.93
N HIS A 107 -7.70 -17.99 13.76
CA HIS A 107 -7.60 -18.97 12.67
C HIS A 107 -6.79 -20.20 13.08
N VAL A 108 -5.66 -20.01 13.76
CA VAL A 108 -4.82 -21.12 14.25
C VAL A 108 -5.58 -21.99 15.25
N VAL A 109 -6.30 -21.40 16.20
CA VAL A 109 -7.12 -22.14 17.16
C VAL A 109 -8.20 -22.95 16.45
N ALA A 110 -8.89 -22.36 15.47
CA ALA A 110 -9.91 -23.05 14.68
C ALA A 110 -9.33 -24.25 13.91
N MET A 111 -8.14 -24.08 13.32
CA MET A 111 -7.44 -25.15 12.60
C MET A 111 -7.00 -26.28 13.54
N LEU A 112 -6.50 -25.96 14.74
CA LEU A 112 -6.15 -26.96 15.76
C LEU A 112 -7.37 -27.79 16.18
N LEU A 113 -8.53 -27.16 16.38
CA LEU A 113 -9.78 -27.85 16.70
C LEU A 113 -10.29 -28.71 15.53
N ALA A 114 -10.13 -28.25 14.29
CA ALA A 114 -10.54 -29.00 13.11
C ALA A 114 -9.69 -30.26 12.90
N LEU A 115 -8.40 -30.20 13.21
CA LEU A 115 -7.47 -31.32 13.08
C LEU A 115 -7.66 -32.40 14.17
N ASN A 116 -8.26 -32.04 15.31
CA ASN A 116 -8.50 -32.95 16.43
C ASN A 116 -9.85 -33.69 16.35
N LYS A 117 -10.61 -33.53 15.25
CA LYS A 117 -11.83 -34.28 14.96
C LYS A 117 -11.55 -35.46 14.06
#